data_AF-A0A0G4NHZ6-F1
#
_entry.id   AF-A0A0G4NHZ6-F1
#
_cell.length_a   1.000
_cell.length_b   1.000
_cell.length_c   1.000
_cell.angle_alpha   90.00
_cell.angle_beta   90.00
_cell.angle_gamma   90.00
#
_symmetry.space_group_name_H-M   'P 1'
#
loop_
_entity.id
_entity.type
_entity.pdbx_description
1 polymer ?
#
loop_
_entity_poly.entity_id
_entity_poly.type
_entity_poly.pdbx_seq_one_letter_code
_entity_poly.pdbx_strand_id
1 'polypeptide(L)'
;MMHRSSARWPRIRYGDAITLLQAEEHRFEHKPTWEDGLHSEHEKYLATTLGSTGENGMYQPVFVTHYPRDIKAFYMRPTATSAQTAGTRDGPSSGANERGATVDCFDLLVPDLCEIAGGSM
;
A
#
# COMPACT_ATOMS: atom_id res chain seq x y z
N MET A 1 5.07 -27.68 22.09
CA MET A 1 5.07 -26.29 21.58
C MET A 1 5.39 -26.36 20.09
N MET A 2 4.38 -26.31 19.22
CA MET A 2 4.59 -26.42 17.78
C MET A 2 5.18 -25.10 17.26
N HIS A 3 6.36 -25.17 16.67
CA HIS A 3 7.04 -24.04 16.05
C HIS A 3 6.33 -23.75 14.73
N ARG A 4 5.42 -22.78 14.71
CA ARG A 4 4.85 -22.28 13.46
C ARG A 4 5.99 -21.62 12.68
N SER A 5 6.22 -22.06 11.45
CA SER A 5 7.04 -21.31 10.49
C SER A 5 6.54 -19.87 10.47
N SER A 6 7.45 -18.89 10.50
CA SER A 6 7.11 -17.47 10.51
C SER A 6 6.44 -17.09 9.19
N ALA A 7 5.13 -17.31 9.09
CA ALA A 7 4.35 -16.90 7.95
C ALA A 7 4.46 -15.38 7.82
N ARG A 8 4.83 -14.91 6.61
CA ARG A 8 4.92 -13.48 6.34
C ARG A 8 3.54 -12.85 6.49
N TRP A 9 3.50 -11.67 7.09
CA TRP A 9 2.26 -10.90 7.17
C TRP A 9 1.76 -10.52 5.77
N PRO A 10 0.42 -10.45 5.57
CA PRO A 10 -0.17 -10.01 4.32
C PRO A 10 0.36 -8.65 3.88
N ARG A 11 0.47 -8.47 2.56
CA ARG A 11 0.97 -7.23 1.96
C ARG A 11 0.22 -6.91 0.69
N ILE A 12 -0.14 -5.65 0.52
CA ILE A 12 -0.82 -5.11 -0.66
C ILE A 12 -0.09 -3.86 -1.15
N ARG A 13 -0.11 -3.59 -2.45
CA ARG A 13 0.33 -2.29 -2.99
C ARG A 13 -0.80 -1.29 -2.90
N TYR A 14 -0.50 -0.01 -2.74
CA TYR A 14 -1.49 1.05 -2.64
C TYR A 14 -2.47 1.03 -3.83
N GLY A 15 -2.00 0.85 -5.05
CA GLY A 15 -2.87 0.76 -6.23
C GLY A 15 -3.85 -0.42 -6.21
N ASP A 16 -3.39 -1.58 -5.74
CA ASP A 16 -4.26 -2.75 -5.57
C ASP A 16 -5.27 -2.52 -4.43
N ALA A 17 -4.84 -1.83 -3.37
CA ALA A 17 -5.71 -1.44 -2.26
C ALA A 17 -6.80 -0.46 -2.71
N ILE A 18 -6.47 0.56 -3.50
CA ILE A 18 -7.46 1.48 -4.09
C ILE A 18 -8.45 0.72 -4.98
N THR A 19 -7.98 -0.17 -5.84
CA THR A 19 -8.86 -0.99 -6.71
C THR A 19 -9.84 -1.81 -5.87
N LEU A 20 -9.36 -2.45 -4.82
CA LEU A 20 -10.16 -3.26 -3.90
C LEU A 20 -11.18 -2.40 -3.13
N LEU A 21 -10.77 -1.22 -2.65
CA LEU A 21 -11.66 -0.30 -1.93
C LEU A 21 -12.73 0.29 -2.86
N GLN A 22 -12.37 0.63 -4.10
CA GLN A 22 -13.31 1.17 -5.09
C GLN A 22 -14.40 0.17 -5.47
N ALA A 23 -14.09 -1.13 -5.51
CA ALA A 23 -15.10 -2.17 -5.71
C ALA A 23 -16.17 -2.20 -4.59
N GLU A 24 -15.82 -1.68 -3.42
CA GLU A 24 -16.64 -1.65 -2.21
C GLU A 24 -16.98 -0.22 -1.78
N GLU A 25 -16.87 0.75 -2.70
CA GLU A 25 -16.94 2.19 -2.38
C GLU A 25 -18.27 2.62 -1.74
N HIS A 26 -19.34 1.84 -1.92
CA HIS A 26 -20.66 2.07 -1.34
C HIS A 26 -20.66 1.97 0.19
N ARG A 27 -19.60 1.41 0.79
CA ARG A 27 -19.44 1.23 2.24
C ARG A 27 -18.80 2.43 2.94
N PHE A 28 -18.20 3.34 2.18
CA PHE A 28 -17.34 4.39 2.70
C PHE A 28 -17.99 5.76 2.54
N GLU A 29 -17.83 6.61 3.54
CA GLU A 29 -18.23 8.01 3.46
C GLU A 29 -17.30 8.78 2.53
N HIS A 30 -15.99 8.51 2.64
CA HIS A 30 -14.96 9.04 1.77
C HIS A 30 -14.72 8.07 0.62
N LYS A 31 -14.92 8.53 -0.62
CA LYS A 31 -14.67 7.69 -1.78
C LYS A 31 -13.16 7.47 -1.94
N PRO A 32 -12.68 6.22 -2.07
CA PRO A 32 -11.26 5.94 -2.22
C PRO A 32 -10.77 6.42 -3.59
N THR A 33 -9.81 7.34 -3.59
CA THR A 33 -9.14 7.86 -4.79
C THR A 33 -7.64 7.59 -4.72
N TRP A 34 -6.96 7.69 -5.86
CA TRP A 34 -5.51 7.53 -5.89
C TRP A 34 -4.82 8.67 -5.13
N GLU A 35 -5.38 9.88 -5.20
CA GLU A 35 -4.78 11.13 -4.76
C GLU A 35 -5.00 11.46 -3.28
N ASP A 36 -6.00 10.89 -2.60
CA ASP A 36 -6.39 11.32 -1.24
C ASP A 36 -5.76 10.47 -0.12
N GLY A 37 -5.05 9.39 -0.45
CA GLY A 37 -4.55 8.45 0.55
C GLY A 37 -5.64 7.55 1.13
N LEU A 38 -5.32 6.89 2.23
CA LEU A 38 -6.28 6.03 2.95
C LEU A 38 -6.86 6.78 4.15
N HIS A 39 -8.18 6.77 4.27
CA HIS A 39 -8.89 7.19 5.48
C HIS A 39 -9.00 6.00 6.44
N SER A 40 -9.24 6.26 7.73
CA SER A 40 -9.32 5.21 8.75
C SER A 40 -10.36 4.12 8.44
N GLU A 41 -11.46 4.44 7.77
CA GLU A 41 -12.43 3.44 7.31
C GLU A 41 -11.86 2.49 6.25
N HIS A 42 -11.01 2.99 5.35
CA HIS A 42 -10.29 2.21 4.35
C HIS A 42 -9.24 1.32 5.02
N GLU A 43 -8.47 1.87 5.96
CA GLU A 43 -7.43 1.14 6.68
C GLU A 43 -8.00 -0.01 7.50
N LYS A 44 -9.06 0.26 8.27
CA LYS A 44 -9.78 -0.75 9.02
C LYS A 44 -10.32 -1.86 8.12
N TYR A 45 -10.91 -1.49 6.97
CA TYR A 45 -11.42 -2.45 6.02
C TYR A 45 -10.32 -3.34 5.43
N LEU A 46 -9.21 -2.76 4.97
CA LEU A 46 -8.07 -3.51 4.43
C LEU A 46 -7.47 -4.45 5.48
N ALA A 47 -7.22 -3.94 6.69
CA ALA A 47 -6.65 -4.74 7.77
C ALA A 47 -7.56 -5.90 8.18
N THR A 48 -8.88 -5.69 8.24
CA THR A 48 -9.85 -6.74 8.57
C THR A 48 -9.93 -7.79 7.46
N THR A 49 -10.06 -7.34 6.21
CA THR A 49 -10.28 -8.21 5.05
C THR A 49 -9.04 -9.04 4.71
N LEU A 50 -7.86 -8.42 4.71
CA LEU A 50 -6.61 -9.08 4.31
C LEU A 50 -5.90 -9.75 5.48
N GLY A 51 -6.12 -9.27 6.71
CA GLY A 51 -5.48 -9.78 7.92
C GLY A 51 -6.18 -10.98 8.54
N SER A 52 -7.43 -11.28 8.16
CA SER A 52 -8.20 -12.38 8.78
C SER A 52 -7.52 -13.73 8.58
N THR A 53 -7.37 -14.48 9.67
CA THR A 53 -6.77 -15.83 9.64
C THR A 53 -7.79 -16.96 9.56
N GLY A 54 -9.09 -16.65 9.70
CA GLY A 54 -10.16 -17.65 9.81
C GLY A 54 -10.23 -18.37 11.16
N GLU A 55 -9.27 -18.16 12.06
CA GLU A 55 -9.23 -18.77 13.40
C GLU A 55 -9.72 -17.79 14.47
N ASN A 56 -10.87 -18.05 15.11
CA ASN A 56 -11.34 -17.37 16.32
C ASN A 56 -11.27 -15.82 16.30
N GLY A 57 -11.51 -15.18 15.15
CA GLY A 57 -11.42 -13.72 15.04
C GLY A 57 -10.01 -13.16 15.20
N MET A 58 -8.97 -13.98 14.97
CA MET A 58 -7.58 -13.53 14.98
C MET A 58 -7.21 -12.90 13.64
N TYR A 59 -6.44 -11.81 13.72
CA TYR A 59 -5.94 -11.06 12.58
C TYR A 59 -4.43 -10.95 12.61
N GLN A 60 -3.83 -10.91 11.42
CA GLN A 60 -2.44 -10.54 11.19
C GLN A 60 -2.36 -9.06 10.76
N PRO A 61 -1.31 -8.32 11.17
CA PRO A 61 -1.04 -7.00 10.63
C PRO A 61 -0.91 -7.03 9.10
N VAL A 62 -1.30 -5.96 8.43
CA VAL A 62 -1.26 -5.87 6.96
C VAL A 62 -0.35 -4.73 6.54
N PHE A 63 0.60 -5.00 5.66
CA PHE A 63 1.42 -3.96 5.05
C PHE A 63 0.71 -3.38 3.82
N VAL A 64 0.51 -2.06 3.79
CA VAL A 64 0.22 -1.34 2.54
C VAL A 64 1.52 -0.70 2.07
N THR A 65 1.87 -0.87 0.80
CA THR A 65 3.18 -0.47 0.29
C THR A 65 3.09 0.29 -1.02
N HIS A 66 4.16 0.99 -1.41
CA HIS A 66 4.25 1.66 -2.71
C HIS A 66 3.17 2.76 -2.89
N TYR A 67 3.08 3.65 -1.91
CA TYR A 67 2.18 4.80 -2.00
C TYR A 67 2.62 5.76 -3.11
N PRO A 68 1.69 6.56 -3.66
CA PRO A 68 2.02 7.62 -4.61
C PRO A 68 3.02 8.58 -3.98
N ARG A 69 4.01 8.98 -4.79
CA ARG A 69 5.04 9.93 -4.36
C ARG A 69 4.43 11.25 -3.87
N ASP A 70 3.38 11.71 -4.55
CA ASP A 70 2.77 13.03 -4.32
C ASP A 70 2.07 13.15 -2.97
N ILE A 71 1.75 12.02 -2.32
CA ILE A 71 1.08 11.98 -1.01
C ILE A 71 1.99 11.44 0.12
N LYS A 72 3.29 11.32 -0.14
CA LYS A 72 4.28 10.86 0.84
C LYS A 72 5.44 11.86 0.97
N ALA A 73 6.22 11.68 2.02
CA ALA A 73 7.29 12.63 2.36
C ALA A 73 8.38 12.68 1.29
N PHE A 74 8.95 13.87 1.08
CA PHE A 74 9.92 14.15 0.01
C PHE A 74 11.19 13.28 0.05
N TYR A 75 11.55 12.75 1.22
CA TYR A 75 12.78 11.95 1.42
C TYR A 75 12.61 10.49 1.01
N MET A 76 11.38 10.01 0.79
CA MET A 76 11.14 8.60 0.49
C MET A 76 11.70 8.25 -0.88
N ARG A 77 12.46 7.16 -0.97
CA ARG A 77 13.08 6.72 -2.22
C ARG A 77 12.02 6.38 -3.28
N PRO A 78 12.11 6.89 -4.52
CA PRO A 78 11.25 6.46 -5.61
C PRO A 78 11.36 4.95 -5.86
N THR A 79 10.22 4.29 -6.06
CA THR A 79 10.18 2.89 -6.51
C THR A 79 10.83 2.80 -7.88
N ALA A 80 11.77 1.86 -8.06
CA ALA A 80 12.32 1.60 -9.39
C ALA A 80 11.22 1.04 -10.31
N THR A 81 10.80 1.82 -11.32
CA THR A 81 10.03 1.27 -12.44
C THR A 81 10.97 0.35 -13.20
N SER A 82 10.65 -0.96 -13.26
CA SER A 82 11.37 -1.86 -14.16
C SER A 82 11.26 -1.28 -15.56
N ALA A 83 12.39 -0.79 -16.07
CA ALA A 83 12.48 -0.13 -17.36
C ALA A 83 11.67 -0.88 -18.40
N GLN A 84 10.83 -0.15 -19.12
CA GLN A 84 10.30 -0.59 -20.40
C GLN A 84 11.45 -1.24 -21.19
N THR A 85 11.18 -2.47 -21.63
CA THR A 85 12.09 -3.34 -22.36
C THR A 85 12.83 -2.60 -23.47
N ALA A 86 14.15 -2.77 -23.51
CA ALA A 86 15.04 -2.70 -24.67
C ALA A 86 14.71 -1.69 -25.80
N GLY A 87 15.55 -0.66 -25.92
CA GLY A 87 15.83 0.00 -27.19
C GLY A 87 15.32 1.43 -27.30
N THR A 88 16.16 2.39 -26.93
CA THR A 88 16.75 3.45 -27.79
C THR A 88 17.45 4.42 -26.83
N ARG A 89 18.72 4.71 -27.09
CA ARG A 89 19.52 5.68 -26.32
C ARG A 89 19.06 7.07 -26.72
N ASP A 90 18.66 7.92 -25.78
CA ASP A 90 18.79 9.39 -25.87
C ASP A 90 18.56 10.06 -24.49
N GLY A 91 19.64 10.65 -23.95
CA GLY A 91 19.62 11.78 -22.99
C GLY A 91 19.16 11.53 -21.53
N PRO A 92 19.55 12.40 -20.58
CA PRO A 92 19.07 12.31 -19.20
C PRO A 92 17.63 12.83 -19.16
N SER A 93 16.66 11.92 -19.10
CA SER A 93 15.27 12.25 -18.76
C SER A 93 15.12 12.53 -17.27
N SER A 94 15.92 13.45 -16.73
CA SER A 94 15.67 14.09 -15.44
C SER A 94 14.50 15.07 -15.62
N GLY A 95 13.27 14.60 -15.49
CA GLY A 95 12.10 15.49 -15.55
C GLY A 95 10.74 14.85 -15.83
N ALA A 96 10.64 13.53 -15.97
CA ALA A 96 9.33 12.89 -16.09
C ALA A 96 8.66 12.87 -14.71
N ASN A 97 7.78 13.84 -14.47
CA ASN A 97 6.71 13.71 -13.50
C ASN A 97 5.74 12.64 -14.05
N GLU A 98 6.13 11.37 -13.90
CA GLU A 98 5.29 10.24 -14.26
C GLU A 98 4.11 10.23 -13.29
N ARG A 99 2.94 10.72 -13.74
CA ARG A 99 1.69 10.56 -12.97
C ARG A 99 1.56 9.09 -12.58
N GLY A 100 1.45 8.83 -11.27
CA GLY A 100 1.43 7.47 -10.74
C GLY A 100 2.78 6.91 -10.26
N ALA A 101 3.85 7.72 -10.23
CA ALA A 101 5.10 7.34 -9.57
C ALA A 101 4.84 7.01 -8.08
N THR A 102 5.47 5.95 -7.59
CA THR A 102 5.36 5.49 -6.19
C THR A 102 6.70 5.57 -5.48
N VAL A 103 6.68 5.44 -4.16
CA VAL A 103 7.88 5.39 -3.31
C VAL A 103 7.99 4.07 -2.55
N ASP A 104 9.22 3.65 -2.25
CA ASP A 104 9.53 2.46 -1.46
C ASP A 104 9.22 2.71 0.03
N CYS A 105 7.94 2.72 0.35
CA CYS A 105 7.42 2.91 1.71
C CYS A 105 6.39 1.84 2.09
N PHE A 106 6.07 1.81 3.37
CA PHE A 106 4.98 1.02 3.90
C PHE A 106 4.27 1.73 5.04
N ASP A 107 2.99 1.39 5.20
CA ASP A 107 2.22 1.59 6.43
C ASP A 107 1.78 0.20 6.93
N LEU A 108 1.80 -0.01 8.25
CA LEU A 108 1.41 -1.25 8.90
C LEU A 108 0.06 -1.08 9.59
N LEU A 109 -0.95 -1.77 9.07
CA LEU A 109 -2.33 -1.63 9.50
C LEU A 109 -2.75 -2.75 10.46
N VAL A 110 -3.55 -2.40 11.47
CA VAL A 110 -4.21 -3.32 12.40
C VAL A 110 -5.69 -2.94 12.49
N PRO A 111 -6.64 -3.90 12.44
CA PRO A 111 -8.07 -3.62 12.23
C PRO A 111 -8.67 -2.49 13.08
N ASP A 112 -8.43 -2.47 14.38
CA ASP A 112 -9.04 -1.48 15.28
C ASP A 112 -8.12 -0.29 15.60
N LEU A 113 -6.85 -0.35 15.20
CA LEU A 113 -5.87 0.72 15.46
C LEU A 113 -5.48 1.47 14.19
N CYS A 114 -5.92 1.01 13.02
CA CYS A 114 -5.52 1.53 11.72
C CYS A 114 -3.99 1.49 11.56
N GLU A 115 -3.35 2.54 11.02
CA GLU A 115 -1.89 2.61 10.94
C GLU A 115 -1.25 2.66 12.35
N ILE A 116 -0.35 1.72 12.62
CA ILE A 116 0.46 1.71 13.87
C ILE A 116 1.95 1.98 13.64
N ALA A 117 2.41 1.89 12.39
CA ALA A 117 3.79 2.19 12.01
C ALA A 117 3.89 2.51 10.52
N GLY A 118 4.72 3.49 10.17
CA GLY A 118 5.08 3.83 8.81
C GLY A 118 6.60 3.87 8.62
N GLY A 119 7.08 3.52 7.44
CA GLY A 119 8.52 3.51 7.14
C GLY A 119 8.82 3.57 5.65
N SER A 120 10.08 3.88 5.32
CA SER A 120 10.57 3.91 3.94
C SER A 120 12.02 3.44 3.84
N MET A 121 12.46 3.10 2.62
CA MET A 121 13.86 2.77 2.29
C MET A 121 14.64 3.99 1.80
#